data_AF-A0AAJ4RD35-F1
#
_entry.id   AF-A0AAJ4RD35-F1
#
_cell.length_a   1.000
_cell.length_b   1.000
_cell.length_c   1.000
_cell.angle_alpha   90.00
_cell.angle_beta   90.00
_cell.angle_gamma   90.00
#
_symmetry.space_group_name_H-M   'P 1'
#
loop_
_entity.id
_entity.type
_entity.pdbx_description
1 polymer ?
#
loop_
_entity_poly.entity_id
_entity_poly.type
_entity_poly.pdbx_seq_one_letter_code
_entity_poly.pdbx_strand_id
1 'polypeptide(L)'
;MNVPIKDIKPNVEIIDYNFYIFLFVVFIVVLVSIFLGYKLYKKFKTPNPKKLLIKKLKELDYSNPKKVAYNFAPIAKNLINENNKELFELIENELQKYKYKPNVPPIDEKIKEMIKEFIRLCDES
;
A
#
# COMPACT_ATOMS: atom_id res chain seq x y z
N MET A 1 10.33 -79.28 -44.23
CA MET A 1 9.35 -78.17 -44.19
C MET A 1 10.09 -76.92 -43.72
N ASN A 2 10.12 -75.86 -44.54
CA ASN A 2 10.70 -74.57 -44.16
C ASN A 2 9.56 -73.65 -43.69
N VAL A 3 9.65 -73.12 -42.48
CA VAL A 3 8.62 -72.24 -41.91
C VAL A 3 8.97 -70.80 -42.32
N PRO A 4 8.10 -70.07 -43.04
CA PRO A 4 8.41 -68.71 -43.47
C PRO A 4 8.48 -67.79 -42.24
N ILE A 5 9.62 -67.14 -42.05
CA ILE A 5 9.83 -66.15 -40.99
C ILE A 5 9.03 -64.91 -41.38
N LYS A 6 8.09 -64.52 -40.53
CA LYS A 6 7.33 -63.27 -40.71
C LYS A 6 8.19 -62.10 -40.24
N ASP A 7 8.31 -61.09 -41.08
CA ASP A 7 8.95 -59.82 -40.72
C ASP A 7 8.27 -59.22 -39.47
N ILE A 8 9.09 -58.79 -38.51
CA ILE A 8 8.61 -58.04 -37.36
C ILE A 8 8.15 -56.67 -37.83
N LYS A 9 6.98 -56.21 -37.33
CA LYS A 9 6.48 -54.88 -37.68
C LYS A 9 7.53 -53.82 -37.32
N PRO A 10 7.74 -52.81 -38.20
CA PRO A 10 8.64 -51.70 -37.88
C PRO A 10 8.15 -50.97 -36.63
N ASN A 11 9.10 -50.48 -35.83
CA ASN A 11 8.79 -49.78 -34.60
C ASN A 11 7.98 -48.52 -34.93
N VAL A 12 6.72 -48.49 -34.51
CA VAL A 12 5.83 -47.35 -34.70
C VAL A 12 6.07 -46.42 -33.52
N GLU A 13 6.49 -45.18 -33.78
CA GLU A 13 6.65 -44.18 -32.73
C GLU A 13 5.27 -43.82 -32.19
N ILE A 14 4.98 -44.27 -30.96
CA ILE A 14 3.75 -43.90 -30.25
C ILE A 14 4.02 -42.57 -29.58
N ILE A 15 3.32 -41.52 -30.03
CA ILE A 15 3.40 -40.21 -29.41
C ILE A 15 2.57 -40.24 -28.11
N ASP A 16 3.25 -40.22 -26.96
CA ASP A 16 2.61 -40.23 -25.65
C ASP A 16 2.13 -38.83 -25.24
N TYR A 17 0.92 -38.47 -25.65
CA TYR A 17 0.29 -37.19 -25.32
C TYR A 17 0.09 -36.96 -23.81
N ASN A 18 0.02 -38.03 -23.02
CA ASN A 18 -0.16 -37.94 -21.56
C ASN A 18 0.96 -37.14 -20.88
N PHE A 19 2.20 -37.29 -21.34
CA PHE A 19 3.34 -36.55 -20.80
C PHE A 19 3.23 -35.05 -21.12
N TYR A 20 2.83 -34.71 -22.34
CA TYR A 20 2.62 -33.31 -22.74
C TYR A 20 1.45 -32.66 -22.01
N ILE A 21 0.36 -33.39 -21.79
CA ILE A 21 -0.78 -32.92 -20.99
C ILE A 21 -0.35 -32.65 -19.54
N PHE A 22 0.41 -33.56 -18.94
CA PHE A 22 0.96 -33.36 -17.60
C PHE A 22 1.83 -32.11 -17.52
N LEU A 23 2.75 -31.93 -18.48
CA LEU A 23 3.62 -30.76 -18.56
C LEU A 23 2.81 -29.45 -18.67
N PHE A 24 1.75 -29.46 -19.47
CA PHE A 24 0.86 -28.32 -19.64
C PHE A 24 0.11 -27.97 -18.35
N VAL A 25 -0.42 -28.97 -17.64
CA VAL A 25 -1.08 -28.75 -16.34
C VAL A 25 -0.10 -28.18 -15.32
N VAL A 26 1.12 -28.73 -15.23
CA VAL A 26 2.17 -28.20 -14.34
C VAL A 26 2.49 -26.75 -14.68
N PHE A 27 2.62 -26.42 -15.97
CA PHE A 27 2.86 -25.05 -16.42
C PHE A 27 1.75 -24.09 -15.98
N ILE A 28 0.48 -24.49 -16.15
CA ILE A 28 -0.67 -23.69 -15.69
C ILE A 28 -0.65 -23.51 -14.17
N VAL A 29 -0.37 -24.56 -13.40
CA VAL A 29 -0.28 -24.48 -11.93
C VAL A 29 0.83 -23.51 -11.50
N VAL A 30 1.99 -23.53 -12.16
CA VAL A 30 3.08 -22.59 -11.88
C VAL A 30 2.65 -21.15 -12.16
N LEU A 31 2.00 -20.89 -13.31
CA LEU A 31 1.50 -19.55 -13.64
C LEU A 31 0.48 -19.04 -12.61
N VAL A 32 -0.45 -19.90 -12.19
CA VAL A 32 -1.46 -19.57 -11.19
C VAL A 32 -0.80 -19.27 -9.83
N SER A 33 0.18 -20.08 -9.42
CA SER A 33 0.94 -19.86 -8.19
C SER A 33 1.72 -18.54 -8.20
N ILE A 34 2.37 -18.19 -9.33
CA ILE A 34 3.06 -16.90 -9.50
C ILE A 34 2.07 -15.74 -9.39
N PHE A 35 0.92 -15.84 -10.06
CA PHE A 35 -0.11 -14.82 -10.03
C PHE A 35 -0.68 -14.59 -8.63
N LEU A 36 -1.01 -15.68 -7.92
CA LEU A 36 -1.47 -15.64 -6.53
C LEU A 36 -0.39 -15.05 -5.60
N GLY A 37 0.85 -15.49 -5.74
CA GLY A 37 1.99 -14.98 -4.98
C GLY A 37 2.20 -13.48 -5.16
N TYR A 38 2.13 -13.00 -6.41
CA TYR A 38 2.22 -11.56 -6.72
C TYR A 38 1.07 -10.76 -6.10
N LYS A 39 -0.16 -11.25 -6.19
CA LYS A 39 -1.34 -10.59 -5.63
C LYS A 39 -1.26 -10.50 -4.10
N LEU A 40 -0.82 -11.57 -3.45
CA LEU A 40 -0.60 -11.59 -2.00
C LEU A 40 0.52 -10.63 -1.59
N TYR A 41 1.67 -10.67 -2.27
CA TYR A 41 2.78 -9.76 -2.01
C TYR A 41 2.35 -8.28 -2.10
N LYS A 42 1.58 -7.93 -3.14
CA LYS A 42 1.04 -6.57 -3.29
C LYS A 42 0.10 -6.17 -2.16
N LYS A 43 -0.76 -7.09 -1.69
CA LYS A 43 -1.70 -6.86 -0.59
C LYS A 43 -0.99 -6.71 0.76
N PHE A 44 0.09 -7.44 1.01
CA PHE A 44 0.88 -7.27 2.24
C PHE A 44 1.75 -6.01 2.22
N LYS A 45 2.11 -5.52 1.02
CA LYS A 45 2.91 -4.30 0.88
C LYS A 45 2.10 -3.01 0.88
N THR A 46 0.77 -3.06 0.75
CA THR A 46 -0.05 -1.84 0.88
C THR A 46 -0.03 -1.35 2.33
N PRO A 47 0.61 -0.20 2.63
CA PRO A 47 0.61 0.34 3.97
C PRO A 47 -0.82 0.68 4.38
N ASN A 48 -1.14 0.47 5.66
CA ASN A 48 -2.41 0.91 6.22
C ASN A 48 -2.60 2.41 5.89
N PRO A 49 -3.71 2.80 5.22
CA PRO A 49 -3.93 4.18 4.81
C PRO A 49 -3.81 5.17 5.97
N LYS A 50 -4.25 4.77 7.17
CA LYS A 50 -4.11 5.57 8.40
C LYS A 50 -2.64 5.84 8.74
N LYS A 51 -1.80 4.80 8.69
CA LYS A 51 -0.36 4.88 8.97
C LYS A 51 0.37 5.78 7.97
N LEU A 52 -0.07 5.77 6.71
CA LEU A 52 0.46 6.66 5.68
C LEU A 52 0.14 8.14 5.96
N LEU A 53 -1.09 8.43 6.39
CA LEU A 53 -1.51 9.80 6.75
C LEU A 53 -0.78 10.31 8.00
N ILE A 54 -0.65 9.48 9.02
CA ILE A 54 0.13 9.80 10.24
C ILE A 54 1.58 10.10 9.87
N LYS A 55 2.19 9.31 8.98
CA LYS A 55 3.54 9.59 8.48
C LYS A 55 3.63 10.95 7.79
N LYS A 56 2.66 11.29 6.93
CA LYS A 56 2.62 12.62 6.29
C LYS A 56 2.50 13.77 7.28
N LEU A 57 1.77 13.60 8.39
CA LEU A 57 1.71 14.60 9.47
C LEU A 57 3.06 14.73 10.21
N LYS A 58 3.76 13.62 10.46
CA LYS A 58 5.09 13.62 11.09
C LYS A 58 6.15 14.31 10.22
N GLU A 59 6.00 14.26 8.90
CA GLU A 59 6.91 14.86 7.91
C GLU A 59 6.53 16.30 7.50
N LEU A 60 5.64 16.96 8.25
CA LEU A 60 5.27 18.36 7.97
C LEU A 60 6.49 19.29 8.09
N ASP A 61 6.72 20.07 7.04
CA ASP A 61 7.79 21.07 6.99
C ASP A 61 7.39 22.36 7.69
N TYR A 62 7.77 22.49 8.96
CA TYR A 62 7.50 23.68 9.78
C TYR A 62 8.26 24.94 9.33
N SER A 63 9.21 24.84 8.40
CA SER A 63 9.87 26.02 7.82
C SER A 63 8.93 26.84 6.94
N ASN A 64 7.83 26.23 6.47
CA ASN A 64 6.82 26.88 5.66
C ASN A 64 5.43 26.87 6.34
N PRO A 65 5.12 27.90 7.15
CA PRO A 65 3.87 27.98 7.91
C PRO A 65 2.60 27.86 7.05
N LYS A 66 2.61 28.41 5.83
CA LYS A 66 1.48 28.29 4.90
C LYS A 66 1.25 26.85 4.48
N LYS A 67 2.33 26.16 4.07
CA LYS A 67 2.24 24.75 3.65
C LYS A 67 1.70 23.89 4.78
N VAL A 68 2.15 24.10 6.02
CA VAL A 68 1.61 23.38 7.18
C VAL A 68 0.11 23.66 7.33
N ALA A 69 -0.32 24.92 7.30
CA ALA A 69 -1.74 25.28 7.45
C ALA A 69 -2.64 24.69 6.34
N TYR A 70 -2.15 24.63 5.10
CA TYR A 70 -2.89 24.02 3.98
C TYR A 70 -2.86 22.49 3.98
N ASN A 71 -1.76 21.87 4.42
CA ASN A 71 -1.60 20.42 4.38
C ASN A 71 -2.19 19.73 5.61
N PHE A 72 -2.15 20.37 6.78
CA PHE A 72 -2.63 19.77 8.03
C PHE A 72 -4.11 19.38 7.95
N ALA A 73 -5.00 20.34 7.63
CA ALA A 73 -6.45 20.13 7.63
C ALA A 73 -6.91 18.94 6.76
N PRO A 74 -6.55 18.81 5.48
CA PRO A 74 -7.00 17.69 4.64
C PRO A 74 -6.43 16.34 5.10
N ILE A 75 -5.22 16.31 5.67
CA ILE A 75 -4.63 15.06 6.16
C ILE A 75 -5.29 14.66 7.49
N ALA A 76 -5.39 15.59 8.42
CA ALA A 76 -5.94 15.37 9.76
C ALA A 76 -7.43 15.01 9.74
N LYS A 77 -8.22 15.56 8.81
CA LYS A 77 -9.66 15.24 8.66
C LYS A 77 -9.96 13.74 8.49
N ASN A 78 -9.02 13.01 7.88
CA ASN A 78 -9.15 11.56 7.67
C ASN A 78 -8.70 10.72 8.88
N LEU A 79 -8.25 11.36 9.96
CA LEU A 79 -7.75 10.75 11.20
C LEU A 79 -8.60 11.12 12.43
N ILE A 80 -9.67 11.90 12.25
CA ILE A 80 -10.52 12.37 13.35
C ILE A 80 -11.32 11.20 13.96
N ASN A 81 -11.36 11.16 15.29
CA ASN A 81 -12.18 10.31 16.13
C ASN A 81 -12.75 11.13 17.30
N GLU A 82 -13.55 10.49 18.17
CA GLU A 82 -14.19 11.19 19.30
C GLU A 82 -13.18 11.82 20.27
N ASN A 83 -12.00 11.21 20.43
CA ASN A 83 -10.98 11.65 21.40
C ASN A 83 -10.11 12.81 20.90
N ASN A 84 -9.94 12.96 19.59
CA ASN A 84 -9.03 13.95 19.00
C ASN A 84 -9.75 15.09 18.25
N LYS A 85 -11.08 15.04 18.15
CA LYS A 85 -11.90 16.00 17.40
C LYS A 85 -11.74 17.42 17.93
N GLU A 86 -11.83 17.61 19.25
CA GLU A 86 -11.70 18.93 19.88
C GLU A 86 -10.31 19.52 19.63
N LEU A 87 -9.27 18.69 19.74
CA LEU A 87 -7.89 19.11 19.48
C LEU A 87 -7.69 19.48 18.00
N PHE A 88 -8.29 18.74 17.06
CA PHE A 88 -8.28 19.09 15.65
C PHE A 88 -8.90 20.47 15.39
N GLU A 89 -10.08 20.74 15.94
CA GLU A 89 -10.78 22.02 15.75
C GLU A 89 -9.96 23.19 16.32
N LEU A 90 -9.33 23.00 17.48
CA LEU A 90 -8.43 23.98 18.09
C LEU A 90 -7.22 24.28 17.19
N ILE A 91 -6.56 23.24 16.66
CA ILE A 91 -5.42 23.39 15.74
C ILE A 91 -5.86 24.06 14.44
N GLU A 92 -6.99 23.66 13.86
CA GLU A 92 -7.47 24.23 12.60
C GLU A 92 -7.74 25.73 12.74
N ASN A 93 -8.36 26.14 13.86
CA ASN A 93 -8.64 27.54 14.15
C ASN A 93 -7.34 28.35 14.31
N GLU A 94 -6.37 27.83 15.07
CA GLU A 94 -5.05 28.45 15.22
C GLU A 94 -4.28 28.53 13.90
N LEU A 95 -4.44 27.54 13.01
CA LEU A 95 -3.80 27.53 11.70
C LEU A 95 -4.46 28.47 10.69
N GLN A 96 -5.71 28.90 10.90
CA GLN A 96 -6.38 29.82 9.99
C GLN A 96 -5.63 31.15 9.85
N LYS A 97 -5.00 31.66 10.91
CA LYS A 97 -4.26 32.93 10.88
C LYS A 97 -3.04 32.92 9.95
N TYR A 98 -2.56 31.74 9.57
CA TYR A 98 -1.46 31.53 8.62
C TYR A 98 -1.96 31.28 7.19
N LYS A 99 -3.25 30.98 7.02
CA LYS A 99 -3.87 30.92 5.70
C LYS A 99 -4.04 32.36 5.18
N TYR A 100 -3.85 32.56 3.89
CA TYR A 100 -4.15 33.81 3.16
C TYR A 100 -3.26 35.05 3.43
N LYS A 101 -2.40 35.09 4.47
CA LYS A 101 -1.46 36.22 4.65
C LYS A 101 -0.25 36.12 3.72
N PRO A 102 0.20 37.22 3.06
CA PRO A 102 1.36 37.18 2.16
C PRO A 102 2.68 36.93 2.91
N ASN A 103 2.90 37.58 4.04
CA ASN A 103 4.01 37.32 4.96
C ASN A 103 3.46 36.72 6.26
N VAL A 104 3.99 35.57 6.67
CA VAL A 104 3.53 34.84 7.86
C VAL A 104 4.68 34.63 8.82
N PRO A 105 4.48 34.87 10.13
CA PRO A 105 5.48 34.53 11.11
C PRO A 105 5.66 33.00 11.16
N PRO A 106 6.80 32.52 11.70
CA PRO A 106 6.98 31.11 12.01
C PRO A 106 5.81 30.57 12.84
N ILE A 107 5.51 29.27 12.68
CA ILE A 107 4.50 28.61 13.51
C ILE A 107 4.96 28.64 14.96
N ASP A 108 4.08 29.14 15.83
CA ASP A 108 4.24 29.15 17.27
C ASP A 108 4.53 27.73 17.79
N GLU A 109 5.48 27.61 18.72
CA GLU A 109 5.85 26.34 19.32
C GLU A 109 4.64 25.65 19.98
N LYS A 110 3.72 26.42 20.55
CA LYS A 110 2.47 25.89 21.11
C LYS A 110 1.66 25.09 20.07
N ILE A 111 1.57 25.60 18.83
CA ILE A 111 0.83 24.93 17.75
C ILE A 111 1.56 23.67 17.32
N LYS A 112 2.90 23.67 17.31
CA LYS A 112 3.69 22.46 17.01
C LYS A 112 3.46 21.38 18.05
N GLU A 113 3.44 21.74 19.33
CA GLU A 113 3.14 20.80 20.41
C GLU A 113 1.72 20.22 20.28
N MET A 114 0.72 21.06 19.97
CA MET A 114 -0.64 20.59 19.71
C MET A 114 -0.69 19.61 18.53
N ILE A 115 0.03 19.89 17.43
CA ILE A 115 0.10 18.98 16.28
C ILE A 115 0.77 17.65 16.67
N LYS A 116 1.84 17.68 17.47
CA LYS A 116 2.50 16.46 17.98
C LYS A 116 1.54 15.62 18.84
N GLU A 117 0.79 16.26 19.72
CA GLU A 117 -0.20 15.59 20.56
C GLU A 117 -1.33 14.99 19.73
N PHE A 118 -1.83 15.72 18.72
CA PHE A 118 -2.82 15.18 17.79
C PHE A 118 -2.31 13.93 17.07
N ILE A 119 -1.05 13.95 16.62
CA ILE A 119 -0.40 12.79 16.00
C ILE A 119 -0.32 11.61 16.97
N ARG A 120 0.02 11.84 18.24
CA ARG A 120 0.08 10.81 19.29
C ARG A 120 -1.27 10.13 19.50
N LEU A 121 -2.33 10.91 19.66
CA LEU A 121 -3.70 10.39 19.81
C LEU A 121 -4.14 9.58 18.58
N CYS A 122 -3.72 9.99 17.38
CA CYS A 122 -4.01 9.24 16.15
C CYS A 122 -3.28 7.89 16.05
N ASP A 123 -2.07 7.79 16.63
CA ASP A 123 -1.23 6.58 16.65
C ASP A 123 -1.71 5.57 17.69
N GLU A 124 -2.26 6.04 18.82
CA GLU A 124 -2.79 5.23 19.92
C GLU A 124 -4.22 4.70 19.68
N SER A 125 -4.95 5.28 18.73
CA SER A 125 -6.31 4.86 18.33
C SER A 125 -6.32 3.81 17.22
#